data_AF-A0A540WJY7-F1
#
_entry.id   AF-A0A540WJY7-F1
#
_cell.length_a   1.000
_cell.length_b   1.000
_cell.length_c   1.000
_cell.angle_alpha   90.00
_cell.angle_beta   90.00
_cell.angle_gamma   90.00
#
_symmetry.space_group_name_H-M   'P 1'
#
loop_
_entity.id
_entity.type
_entity.pdbx_description
1 polymer ?
#
loop_
_entity_poly.entity_id
_entity_poly.type
_entity_poly.pdbx_seq_one_letter_code
_entity_poly.pdbx_strand_id
1 'polypeptide(L)'
;MKQESLSRASIQELKSMYEEAASLHGRASVSGNHRAANAQYKRIATAWRELRGRGDEGRSTLTELIRSGNPAVRAWAASHVLEFAPELAEAELERLASGPPGVTRLDAELTLSEWRAGNLRFD
;
A
#
# COMPACT_ATOMS: atom_id res chain seq x y z
N MET A 1 -0.19 9.98 -15.90
CA MET A 1 -0.75 11.32 -15.62
C MET A 1 0.37 12.32 -15.46
N LYS A 2 0.18 13.56 -15.89
CA LYS A 2 1.12 14.66 -15.61
C LYS A 2 0.97 15.11 -14.15
N GLN A 3 2.02 15.66 -13.54
CA GLN A 3 2.05 16.04 -12.12
C GLN A 3 0.94 17.04 -11.74
N GLU A 4 0.64 18.01 -12.60
CA GLU A 4 -0.47 18.97 -12.41
C GLU A 4 -1.87 18.33 -12.40
N SER A 5 -2.02 17.17 -13.03
CA SER A 5 -3.28 16.41 -13.03
C SER A 5 -3.47 15.62 -11.74
N LEU A 6 -2.40 15.27 -11.04
CA LEU A 6 -2.44 14.52 -9.79
C LEU A 6 -2.79 15.42 -8.61
N SER A 7 -2.23 16.63 -8.57
CA SER A 7 -2.55 17.61 -7.53
C SER A 7 -4.02 18.07 -7.56
N ARG A 8 -4.68 17.98 -8.72
CA ARG A 8 -6.10 18.31 -8.90
C ARG A 8 -7.05 17.11 -8.78
N ALA A 9 -6.53 15.89 -8.69
CA ALA A 9 -7.38 14.70 -8.51
C ALA A 9 -8.15 14.82 -7.19
N SER A 10 -9.33 14.23 -7.10
CA SER A 10 -10.06 14.07 -5.84
C SER A 10 -9.44 12.97 -4.97
N ILE A 11 -9.77 12.95 -3.68
CA ILE A 11 -9.40 11.86 -2.77
C ILE A 11 -9.89 10.52 -3.32
N GLN A 12 -11.11 10.48 -3.85
CA GLN A 12 -11.71 9.28 -4.38
C GLN A 12 -10.97 8.76 -5.63
N GLU A 13 -10.53 9.64 -6.53
CA GLU A 13 -9.74 9.24 -7.69
C GLU A 13 -8.37 8.69 -7.28
N LEU A 14 -7.71 9.29 -6.29
CA LEU A 14 -6.45 8.78 -5.76
C LEU A 14 -6.63 7.44 -5.05
N LYS A 15 -7.70 7.27 -4.26
CA LYS A 15 -8.07 6.02 -3.61
C LYS A 15 -8.25 4.92 -4.64
N SER A 16 -9.05 5.16 -5.68
CA SER A 16 -9.28 4.19 -6.75
C SER A 16 -8.00 3.88 -7.53
N MET A 17 -7.16 4.88 -7.80
CA MET A 17 -5.85 4.64 -8.42
C MET A 17 -4.95 3.74 -7.55
N TYR A 18 -4.94 3.98 -6.24
CA TYR A 18 -4.17 3.18 -5.29
C TYR A 18 -4.66 1.73 -5.27
N GLU A 19 -5.97 1.51 -5.09
CA GLU A 19 -6.59 0.18 -5.04
C GLU A 19 -6.31 -0.62 -6.33
N GLU A 20 -6.52 0.01 -7.48
CA GLU A 20 -6.30 -0.63 -8.77
C GLU A 20 -4.83 -1.01 -8.95
N ALA A 21 -3.91 -0.09 -8.65
CA ALA A 21 -2.48 -0.32 -8.81
C ALA A 21 -1.97 -1.39 -7.83
N ALA A 22 -2.37 -1.38 -6.56
CA ALA A 22 -1.98 -2.41 -5.59
C ALA A 22 -2.54 -3.79 -5.95
N SER A 23 -3.78 -3.85 -6.44
CA SER A 23 -4.42 -5.06 -6.95
C SER A 23 -3.67 -5.63 -8.16
N LEU A 24 -3.31 -4.79 -9.14
CA LEU A 24 -2.53 -5.17 -10.32
C LEU A 24 -1.08 -5.56 -9.96
N HIS A 25 -0.47 -4.86 -9.00
CA HIS A 25 0.85 -5.18 -8.48
C HIS A 25 0.88 -6.59 -7.91
N GLY A 26 -0.06 -6.94 -7.03
CA GLY A 26 -0.15 -8.27 -6.45
C GLY A 26 -0.24 -9.38 -7.52
N ARG A 27 -1.07 -9.20 -8.54
CA ARG A 27 -1.16 -10.14 -9.68
C ARG A 27 0.14 -10.25 -10.47
N ALA A 28 0.80 -9.12 -10.71
CA ALA A 28 2.07 -9.09 -11.43
C ALA A 28 3.20 -9.77 -10.64
N SER A 29 3.25 -9.58 -9.32
CA SER A 29 4.24 -10.24 -8.47
C SER A 29 4.06 -11.76 -8.44
N VAL A 30 2.81 -12.23 -8.29
CA VAL A 30 2.52 -13.67 -8.30
C VAL A 30 2.88 -14.33 -9.64
N SER A 31 2.68 -13.62 -10.75
CA SER A 31 3.04 -14.12 -12.10
C SER A 31 4.51 -13.92 -12.48
N GLY A 32 5.34 -13.36 -11.60
CA GLY A 32 6.75 -13.05 -11.89
C GLY A 32 6.97 -11.95 -12.92
N ASN A 33 5.92 -11.19 -13.27
CA ASN A 33 6.01 -10.10 -14.24
C ASN A 33 6.53 -8.81 -13.57
N HIS A 34 7.83 -8.79 -13.29
CA HIS A 34 8.50 -7.67 -12.61
C HIS A 34 8.32 -6.32 -13.35
N ARG A 35 8.22 -6.32 -14.68
CA ARG A 35 8.00 -5.08 -15.45
C ARG A 35 6.63 -4.48 -15.13
N ALA A 36 5.59 -5.31 -15.11
CA ALA A 36 4.26 -4.89 -14.73
C ALA A 36 4.20 -4.50 -13.25
N ALA A 37 4.80 -5.29 -12.36
CA ALA A 37 4.86 -4.99 -10.92
C ALA A 37 5.52 -3.62 -10.68
N ASN A 38 6.70 -3.38 -11.25
CA ASN A 38 7.42 -2.11 -11.12
C ASN A 38 6.63 -0.91 -11.68
N ALA A 39 5.86 -1.10 -12.76
CA ALA A 39 4.99 -0.07 -13.29
C ALA A 39 3.86 0.28 -12.31
N GLN A 40 3.26 -0.72 -11.67
CA GLN A 40 2.22 -0.49 -10.67
C GLN A 40 2.77 0.07 -9.37
N TYR A 41 3.95 -0.36 -8.92
CA TYR A 41 4.64 0.22 -7.77
C TYR A 41 4.76 1.75 -7.89
N LYS A 42 5.17 2.25 -9.07
CA LYS A 42 5.24 3.70 -9.33
C LYS A 42 3.88 4.40 -9.19
N ARG A 43 2.78 3.73 -9.58
CA ARG A 43 1.41 4.27 -9.43
C ARG A 43 0.98 4.27 -7.97
N ILE A 44 1.25 3.19 -7.23
CA ILE A 44 0.97 3.09 -5.79
C ILE A 44 1.72 4.20 -5.04
N ALA A 45 3.03 4.32 -5.26
CA ALA A 45 3.86 5.33 -4.59
C ALA A 45 3.38 6.75 -4.90
N THR A 46 2.98 7.02 -6.15
CA THR A 46 2.39 8.31 -6.53
C THR A 46 1.08 8.58 -5.80
N ALA A 47 0.13 7.62 -5.81
CA ALA A 47 -1.14 7.78 -5.12
C ALA A 47 -0.95 7.98 -3.61
N TRP A 48 -0.06 7.19 -3.00
CA TRP A 48 0.25 7.27 -1.58
C TRP A 48 0.82 8.63 -1.18
N ARG A 49 1.83 9.14 -1.90
CA ARG A 49 2.42 10.45 -1.57
C ARG A 49 1.38 11.58 -1.68
N GLU A 50 0.57 11.54 -2.74
CA GLU A 50 -0.50 12.53 -2.93
C GLU A 50 -1.55 12.44 -1.82
N LEU A 51 -2.02 11.24 -1.46
CA LEU A 51 -2.96 11.03 -0.34
C LEU A 51 -2.34 11.50 0.98
N ARG A 52 -1.13 11.05 1.31
CA ARG A 52 -0.40 11.45 2.53
C ARG A 52 -0.24 12.97 2.63
N GLY A 53 0.00 13.64 1.49
CA GLY A 53 0.09 15.09 1.39
C GLY A 53 -1.20 15.86 1.65
N ARG A 54 -2.37 15.19 1.66
CA ARG A 54 -3.68 15.83 1.94
C ARG A 54 -4.03 15.91 3.42
N GLY A 55 -3.09 15.53 4.30
CA GLY A 55 -3.31 15.54 5.74
C GLY A 55 -4.32 14.46 6.17
N ASP A 56 -5.19 14.82 7.11
CA ASP A 56 -6.04 13.86 7.81
C ASP A 56 -7.02 13.12 6.90
N GLU A 57 -7.59 13.81 5.90
CA GLU A 57 -8.52 13.18 4.95
C GLU A 57 -7.82 12.07 4.14
N GLY A 58 -6.60 12.33 3.69
CA GLY A 58 -5.80 11.36 2.96
C GLY A 58 -5.28 10.21 3.83
N ARG A 59 -4.88 10.50 5.08
CA ARG A 59 -4.51 9.48 6.07
C ARG A 59 -5.69 8.58 6.44
N SER A 60 -6.88 9.15 6.63
CA SER A 60 -8.12 8.41 6.84
C SER A 60 -8.41 7.49 5.65
N THR A 61 -8.27 8.01 4.43
CA THR A 61 -8.44 7.23 3.19
C THR A 61 -7.47 6.05 3.11
N LEU A 62 -6.20 6.26 3.40
CA LEU A 62 -5.18 5.19 3.45
C LEU A 62 -5.51 4.15 4.53
N THR A 63 -6.04 4.60 5.66
CA THR A 63 -6.46 3.72 6.75
C THR A 63 -7.66 2.85 6.37
N GLU A 64 -8.64 3.41 5.64
CA GLU A 64 -9.78 2.64 5.12
C GLU A 64 -9.35 1.51 4.18
N LEU A 65 -8.28 1.71 3.41
CA LEU A 65 -7.79 0.72 2.44
C LEU A 65 -7.26 -0.56 3.09
N ILE A 66 -6.90 -0.52 4.38
CA ILE A 66 -6.55 -1.69 5.20
C ILE A 66 -7.74 -2.67 5.29
N ARG A 67 -8.98 -2.18 5.10
CA ARG A 67 -10.19 -3.02 5.12
C ARG A 67 -10.60 -3.53 3.73
N SER A 68 -9.76 -3.34 2.71
CA SER A 68 -10.05 -3.80 1.35
C SER A 68 -10.29 -5.32 1.28
N GLY A 69 -11.23 -5.74 0.43
CA GLY A 69 -11.43 -7.16 0.13
C GLY A 69 -10.21 -7.82 -0.53
N ASN A 70 -9.28 -7.04 -1.10
CA ASN A 70 -8.10 -7.55 -1.78
C ASN A 70 -6.88 -7.59 -0.84
N PRO A 71 -6.27 -8.78 -0.61
CA PRO A 71 -5.12 -8.91 0.29
C PRO A 71 -3.89 -8.12 -0.15
N ALA A 72 -3.65 -7.93 -1.45
CA ALA A 72 -2.54 -7.12 -1.94
C ALA A 72 -2.75 -5.63 -1.66
N VAL A 73 -4.00 -5.15 -1.73
CA VAL A 73 -4.33 -3.76 -1.36
C VAL A 73 -4.11 -3.55 0.14
N ARG A 74 -4.58 -4.48 0.97
CA ARG A 74 -4.39 -4.41 2.42
C ARG A 74 -2.92 -4.43 2.82
N ALA A 75 -2.10 -5.27 2.18
CA ALA A 75 -0.67 -5.35 2.44
C ALA A 75 0.02 -4.00 2.18
N TRP A 76 -0.17 -3.43 0.98
CA TRP A 76 0.37 -2.11 0.65
C TRP A 76 -0.14 -1.02 1.59
N ALA A 77 -1.44 -1.02 1.90
CA ALA A 77 -2.03 -0.01 2.78
C ALA A 77 -1.43 -0.10 4.19
N ALA A 78 -1.39 -1.31 4.76
CA ALA A 78 -0.84 -1.55 6.07
C ALA A 78 0.65 -1.16 6.13
N SER A 79 1.46 -1.52 5.13
CA SER A 79 2.86 -1.08 5.06
C SER A 79 3.00 0.44 5.07
N HIS A 80 2.14 1.17 4.34
CA HIS A 80 2.22 2.63 4.23
C HIS A 80 1.66 3.40 5.42
N VAL A 81 0.71 2.84 6.16
CA VAL A 81 0.11 3.51 7.33
C VAL A 81 0.88 3.25 8.62
N LEU A 82 1.87 2.35 8.62
CA LEU A 82 2.76 2.10 9.77
C LEU A 82 3.30 3.39 10.39
N GLU A 83 3.61 4.40 9.57
CA GLU A 83 4.13 5.69 10.02
C GLU A 83 3.20 6.42 11.01
N PHE A 84 1.88 6.34 10.82
CA PHE A 84 0.93 7.18 11.56
C PHE A 84 -0.21 6.40 12.23
N ALA A 85 -0.35 5.11 11.94
CA ALA A 85 -1.31 4.21 12.56
C ALA A 85 -0.67 2.82 12.82
N PRO A 86 0.46 2.75 13.55
CA PRO A 86 1.27 1.54 13.68
C PRO A 86 0.50 0.35 14.27
N GLU A 87 -0.30 0.56 15.32
CA GLU A 87 -1.05 -0.53 15.96
C GLU A 87 -2.01 -1.22 14.99
N LEU A 88 -2.74 -0.44 14.18
CA LEU A 88 -3.67 -0.96 13.19
C LEU A 88 -2.93 -1.63 12.02
N ALA A 89 -1.84 -1.03 11.57
CA ALA A 89 -1.01 -1.52 10.49
C ALA A 89 -0.35 -2.85 10.84
N GLU A 90 0.28 -2.93 12.02
CA GLU A 90 0.91 -4.16 12.51
C GLU A 90 -0.10 -5.28 12.65
N ALA A 91 -1.28 -5.02 13.23
CA ALA A 91 -2.31 -6.05 13.38
C ALA A 91 -2.75 -6.64 12.03
N GLU A 92 -2.90 -5.81 10.98
CA GLU A 92 -3.25 -6.32 9.65
C GLU A 92 -2.08 -7.05 8.99
N LEU A 93 -0.84 -6.55 9.13
CA LEU A 93 0.34 -7.23 8.60
C LEU A 93 0.55 -8.58 9.28
N GLU A 94 0.35 -8.70 10.59
CA GLU A 94 0.44 -9.97 11.32
C GLU A 94 -0.61 -10.96 10.85
N ARG A 95 -1.83 -10.47 10.61
CA ARG A 95 -2.91 -11.28 10.05
C ARG A 95 -2.59 -11.78 8.64
N LEU A 96 -1.96 -10.95 7.80
CA LEU A 96 -1.52 -11.33 6.45
C LEU A 96 -0.33 -12.30 6.49
N ALA A 97 0.62 -12.09 7.42
CA ALA A 97 1.76 -12.97 7.67
C ALA A 97 1.32 -14.36 8.16
N SER A 98 0.21 -14.43 8.90
CA SER A 98 -0.40 -15.69 9.34
C SER A 98 -1.30 -16.34 8.27
N GLY A 99 -1.40 -15.73 7.09
CA GLY A 99 -2.24 -16.21 5.99
C GLY A 99 -1.66 -17.38 5.21
N PRO A 100 -2.34 -17.78 4.11
CA PRO A 100 -1.84 -18.81 3.20
C PRO A 100 -0.44 -18.47 2.65
N PRO A 101 0.41 -19.47 2.36
CA PRO A 101 1.68 -19.24 1.69
C PRO A 101 1.51 -18.47 0.38
N GLY A 102 2.38 -17.49 0.15
CA GLY A 102 2.38 -16.69 -1.07
C GLY A 102 3.09 -15.35 -0.89
N VAL A 103 3.16 -14.59 -1.99
CA VAL A 103 3.85 -13.30 -2.03
C VAL A 103 3.33 -12.33 -0.96
N THR A 104 2.01 -12.24 -0.78
CA THR A 104 1.44 -11.34 0.22
C THR A 104 1.85 -11.67 1.65
N ARG A 105 1.94 -12.96 2.00
CA ARG A 105 2.42 -13.39 3.31
C ARG A 105 3.89 -13.02 3.49
N LEU A 106 4.72 -13.33 2.48
CA LEU A 106 6.14 -13.00 2.51
C LEU A 106 6.37 -11.48 2.65
N ASP A 107 5.66 -10.66 1.88
CA ASP A 107 5.75 -9.20 1.94
C ASP A 107 5.37 -8.68 3.34
N ALA A 108 4.34 -9.26 3.96
CA ALA A 108 3.91 -8.88 5.30
C ALA A 108 4.94 -9.26 6.38
N GLU A 109 5.48 -10.49 6.32
CA GLU A 109 6.55 -10.95 7.22
C GLU A 109 7.80 -10.06 7.11
N LEU A 110 8.24 -9.76 5.89
CA LEU A 110 9.38 -8.88 5.64
C LEU A 110 9.12 -7.45 6.12
N THR A 111 7.94 -6.89 5.81
CA THR A 111 7.57 -5.55 6.27
C THR A 111 7.60 -5.45 7.79
N LEU A 112 7.02 -6.41 8.51
CA LEU A 112 7.04 -6.44 9.97
C LEU A 112 8.45 -6.55 10.53
N SER A 113 9.29 -7.40 9.93
CA SER A 113 10.68 -7.55 10.33
C SER A 113 11.44 -6.23 10.21
N GLU A 114 11.36 -5.58 9.05
CA GLU A 114 12.05 -4.31 8.80
C GLU A 114 11.48 -3.16 9.64
N TRP A 115 10.17 -3.15 9.89
CA TRP A 115 9.51 -2.19 10.78
C TRP A 115 10.05 -2.30 12.20
N ARG A 116 10.05 -3.53 12.77
CA ARG A 116 10.51 -3.80 14.14
C ARG A 116 12.01 -3.59 14.31
N ALA A 117 12.78 -3.76 13.25
CA ALA A 117 14.20 -3.43 13.21
C ALA A 117 14.46 -1.91 13.12
N GLY A 118 13.44 -1.09 12.85
CA GLY A 118 13.58 0.35 12.66
C GLY A 118 14.21 0.75 11.31
N ASN A 119 14.18 -0.15 10.32
CA ASN A 119 14.82 0.05 9.02
C ASN A 119 13.91 0.75 7.99
N LEU A 120 12.59 0.74 8.20
CA LEU A 120 11.65 1.35 7.26
C LEU A 120 11.73 2.87 7.28
N ARG A 121 11.71 3.47 6.09
CA ARG A 121 11.70 4.91 5.86
C ARG A 121 10.47 5.27 5.01
N PHE A 122 9.87 6.42 5.32
CA PHE A 122 8.63 6.90 4.70
C PHE A 122 8.87 8.24 3.98
N ASP A 123 9.59 8.19 2.87
CA ASP A 123 10.00 9.34 2.03
C ASP A 123 9.23 9.49 0.70
#